data_AF-A0A2A4SKM0-F1
#
_entry.id   AF-A0A2A4SKM0-F1
#
_cell.length_a   1.000
_cell.length_b   1.000
_cell.length_c   1.000
_cell.angle_alpha   90.00
_cell.angle_beta   90.00
_cell.angle_gamma   90.00
#
_symmetry.space_group_name_H-M   'P 1'
#
loop_
_entity.id
_entity.type
_entity.pdbx_description
1 polymer ?
#
loop_
_entity_poly.entity_id
_entity_poly.type
_entity_poly.pdbx_seq_one_letter_code
_entity_poly.pdbx_strand_id
1 'polypeptide(L)'
;MNTFSTKRTIIAGIISGIAVNIAGFFTFALLGMGLNFNGILLRPGLQNEKIIAVWKTLEPLPLAVTAPVVIALGYLLLAVVYAFVYRWIAPVMPQGIKARALRISLFFITTFLFWELNTPINLFSEPFPLAALDVLYFIIMACAGAFAMAWAFERRRK
;
A
#
# COMPACT_ATOMS: atom_id res chain seq x y z
N MET A 1 12.73 -19.84 -20.99
CA MET A 1 12.33 -18.92 -19.89
C MET A 1 12.00 -17.56 -20.52
N ASN A 2 10.73 -17.19 -20.66
CA ASN A 2 10.37 -15.91 -21.29
C ASN A 2 10.63 -14.77 -20.30
N THR A 3 11.72 -14.04 -20.52
CA THR A 3 12.08 -12.86 -19.75
C THR A 3 11.19 -11.68 -20.16
N PHE A 4 10.47 -11.09 -19.20
CA PHE A 4 9.78 -9.82 -19.44
C PHE A 4 10.80 -8.74 -19.86
N SER A 5 10.45 -7.87 -20.79
CA SER A 5 11.33 -6.76 -21.17
C SER A 5 11.37 -5.68 -20.09
N THR A 6 12.47 -4.94 -20.00
CA THR A 6 12.62 -3.82 -19.04
C THR A 6 11.53 -2.77 -19.22
N LYS A 7 11.18 -2.41 -20.45
CA LYS A 7 10.07 -1.48 -20.75
C LYS A 7 8.75 -2.00 -20.16
N ARG A 8 8.47 -3.29 -20.30
CA ARG A 8 7.26 -3.90 -19.74
C ARG A 8 7.27 -3.89 -18.21
N THR A 9 8.42 -4.16 -17.60
CA THR A 9 8.59 -4.10 -16.14
C THR A 9 8.31 -2.71 -15.60
N ILE A 10 8.87 -1.66 -16.21
CA ILE A 10 8.62 -0.27 -15.80
C ILE A 10 7.14 0.09 -15.94
N ILE A 11 6.51 -0.25 -17.07
CA ILE A 11 5.07 0.01 -17.28
C ILE A 11 4.21 -0.73 -16.25
N ALA A 12 4.52 -1.99 -15.95
CA ALA A 12 3.79 -2.77 -14.94
C ALA A 12 3.94 -2.16 -13.54
N GLY A 13 5.14 -1.66 -13.21
CA GLY A 13 5.40 -0.92 -11.98
C GLY A 13 4.60 0.37 -11.88
N ILE A 14 4.57 1.19 -12.94
CA ILE A 14 3.78 2.42 -13.00
C ILE A 14 2.28 2.13 -12.82
N ILE A 15 1.75 1.13 -13.54
CA ILE A 15 0.33 0.72 -13.41
C ILE A 15 0.03 0.26 -11.98
N SER A 16 0.93 -0.51 -11.37
CA SER A 16 0.81 -0.94 -9.98
C SER A 16 0.84 0.24 -9.00
N GLY A 17 1.77 1.17 -9.17
CA GLY A 17 1.89 2.36 -8.34
C GLY A 17 0.67 3.29 -8.43
N ILE A 18 0.11 3.45 -9.63
CA ILE A 18 -1.16 4.18 -9.82
C ILE A 18 -2.29 3.47 -9.06
N ALA A 19 -2.41 2.14 -9.17
CA ALA A 19 -3.43 1.38 -8.46
C ALA A 19 -3.29 1.47 -6.93
N VAL A 20 -2.06 1.42 -6.40
CA VAL A 20 -1.78 1.62 -4.97
C VAL A 20 -2.21 3.02 -4.52
N ASN A 21 -1.87 4.06 -5.29
CA ASN A 21 -2.25 5.44 -4.97
C ASN A 21 -3.77 5.65 -5.00
N ILE A 22 -4.46 5.12 -6.02
CA ILE A 22 -5.92 5.20 -6.10
C ILE A 22 -6.55 4.48 -4.90
N ALA A 23 -6.12 3.25 -4.62
CA ALA A 23 -6.62 2.49 -3.48
C ALA A 23 -6.37 3.22 -2.17
N GLY A 24 -5.16 3.73 -1.95
CA GLY A 24 -4.79 4.47 -0.74
C GLY A 24 -5.54 5.80 -0.59
N PHE A 25 -5.82 6.48 -1.70
CA PHE A 25 -6.69 7.64 -1.68
C PHE A 25 -8.09 7.28 -1.19
N PHE A 26 -8.71 6.23 -1.73
CA PHE A 26 -10.05 5.83 -1.29
C PHE A 26 -10.06 5.30 0.14
N THR A 27 -9.08 4.50 0.54
CA THR A 27 -9.04 3.89 1.88
C THR A 27 -8.56 4.87 2.95
N PHE A 28 -7.31 5.31 2.89
CA PHE A 28 -6.72 6.15 3.93
C PHE A 28 -7.10 7.62 3.81
N ALA A 29 -7.07 8.22 2.61
CA ALA A 29 -7.33 9.66 2.51
C ALA A 29 -8.83 9.99 2.64
N LEU A 30 -9.69 9.32 1.87
CA LEU A 30 -11.11 9.63 1.79
C LEU A 30 -11.91 9.05 2.96
N LEU A 31 -11.81 7.73 3.20
CA LEU A 31 -12.60 7.07 4.25
C LEU A 31 -11.94 7.16 5.63
N GLY A 32 -10.64 6.93 5.67
CA GLY A 32 -9.87 6.83 6.90
C GLY A 32 -9.68 8.18 7.60
N MET A 33 -8.84 9.04 7.03
CA MET A 33 -8.56 10.37 7.55
C MET A 33 -9.67 11.36 7.25
N GLY A 34 -10.35 11.21 6.11
CA GLY A 34 -11.28 12.21 5.58
C GLY A 34 -10.54 13.42 5.00
N LEU A 35 -11.09 14.03 3.94
CA LEU A 35 -10.45 15.16 3.26
C LEU A 35 -10.23 16.39 4.17
N ASN A 36 -11.04 16.52 5.22
CA ASN A 36 -10.94 17.57 6.24
C ASN A 36 -10.46 17.01 7.60
N PHE A 37 -9.79 15.85 7.60
CA PHE A 37 -9.28 15.19 8.81
C PHE A 37 -10.36 14.83 9.86
N ASN A 38 -11.58 14.52 9.41
CA ASN A 38 -12.73 14.17 10.25
C ASN A 38 -13.24 12.74 10.00
N GLY A 39 -12.48 11.94 9.26
CA GLY A 39 -12.75 10.54 8.96
C GLY A 39 -12.59 9.63 10.17
N ILE A 40 -12.97 8.37 10.01
CA ILE A 40 -13.10 7.41 11.11
C ILE A 40 -11.79 7.17 11.87
N LEU A 41 -10.64 7.21 11.19
CA LEU A 41 -9.32 6.96 11.77
C LEU A 41 -8.77 8.15 12.56
N LEU A 42 -9.38 9.34 12.44
CA LEU A 42 -8.93 10.57 13.11
C LEU A 42 -10.07 11.28 13.86
N ARG A 43 -11.20 10.57 14.07
CA ARG A 43 -12.38 11.14 14.73
C ARG A 43 -12.15 11.21 16.25
N PRO A 44 -12.23 12.42 16.86
CA PRO A 44 -12.17 12.55 18.31
C PRO A 44 -13.27 11.72 18.99
N GLY A 45 -12.93 11.07 20.10
CA GLY A 45 -13.83 10.18 20.83
C GLY A 45 -13.93 8.75 20.28
N LEU A 46 -13.47 8.50 19.05
CA LEU A 46 -13.27 7.14 18.53
C LEU A 46 -11.80 6.73 18.49
N GLN A 47 -10.88 7.66 18.22
CA GLN A 47 -9.45 7.39 18.10
C GLN A 47 -8.65 7.90 19.31
N ASN A 48 -7.49 7.28 19.56
CA ASN A 48 -6.52 7.72 20.56
C ASN A 48 -5.96 9.12 20.24
N GLU A 49 -5.86 9.97 21.26
CA GLU A 49 -5.35 11.34 21.15
C GLU A 49 -3.92 11.40 20.60
N LYS A 50 -3.07 10.39 20.87
CA LYS A 50 -1.70 10.34 20.35
C LYS A 50 -1.66 10.28 18.84
N ILE A 51 -2.53 9.47 18.22
CA ILE A 51 -2.64 9.37 16.76
C ILE A 51 -3.14 10.69 16.20
N ILE A 52 -4.21 11.23 16.79
CA ILE A 52 -4.77 12.52 16.34
C ILE A 52 -3.69 13.61 16.41
N ALA A 53 -2.88 13.61 17.47
CA ALA A 53 -1.80 14.57 17.64
C ALA A 53 -0.72 14.42 16.55
N VAL A 54 -0.25 13.20 16.27
CA VAL A 54 0.73 12.94 15.19
C VAL A 54 0.22 13.45 13.84
N TRP A 55 -1.07 13.27 13.54
CA TRP A 55 -1.62 13.64 12.24
C TRP A 55 -2.06 15.12 12.12
N LYS A 56 -2.23 15.84 13.23
CA LYS A 56 -2.82 17.20 13.21
C LYS A 56 -2.02 18.29 13.92
N THR A 57 -1.20 17.95 14.92
CA THR A 57 -0.66 18.96 15.84
C THR A 57 0.84 18.83 16.12
N LEU A 58 1.39 17.62 16.11
CA LEU A 58 2.81 17.40 16.40
C LEU A 58 3.65 17.72 15.17
N GLU A 59 4.47 18.76 15.27
CA GLU A 59 5.44 19.12 14.23
C GLU A 59 6.73 18.26 14.35
N PRO A 60 7.33 17.83 13.22
CA PRO A 60 6.87 18.05 11.86
C PRO A 60 5.65 17.17 11.53
N LEU A 61 4.65 17.76 10.88
CA LEU A 61 3.50 16.98 10.39
C LEU A 61 3.94 15.92 9.36
N PRO A 62 3.23 14.78 9.27
CA PRO A 62 3.54 13.72 8.31
C PRO A 62 3.57 14.23 6.87
N LEU A 63 4.50 13.72 6.06
CA LEU A 63 4.59 14.07 4.63
C LEU A 63 3.31 13.74 3.85
N ALA A 64 2.53 12.75 4.29
CA ALA A 64 1.22 12.45 3.71
C ALA A 64 0.23 13.62 3.85
N VAL A 65 0.44 14.51 4.83
CA VAL A 65 -0.35 15.73 5.07
C VAL A 65 0.28 16.92 4.37
N THR A 66 1.58 17.15 4.57
CA THR A 66 2.26 18.38 4.11
C THR A 66 2.72 18.32 2.66
N ALA A 67 3.01 17.14 2.13
CA ALA A 67 3.51 16.93 0.78
C ALA A 67 2.99 15.60 0.18
N PRO A 68 1.65 15.41 0.06
CA PRO A 68 1.05 14.13 -0.37
C PRO A 68 1.56 13.64 -1.73
N VAL A 69 1.90 14.57 -2.63
CA VAL A 69 2.48 14.24 -3.95
C VAL A 69 3.83 13.53 -3.81
N VAL A 70 4.65 13.89 -2.82
CA VAL A 70 5.94 13.23 -2.56
C VAL A 70 5.73 11.78 -2.14
N ILE A 71 4.76 11.52 -1.24
CA ILE A 71 4.36 10.16 -0.86
C ILE A 71 3.85 9.38 -2.08
N ALA A 72 3.01 10.01 -2.91
CA ALA A 72 2.45 9.35 -4.08
C ALA A 72 3.53 8.94 -5.11
N LEU A 73 4.50 9.81 -5.34
CA LEU A 73 5.68 9.52 -6.17
C LEU A 73 6.55 8.43 -5.54
N GLY A 74 6.73 8.44 -4.22
CA GLY A 74 7.43 7.39 -3.48
C GLY A 74 6.80 6.02 -3.70
N TYR A 75 5.47 5.90 -3.56
CA TYR A 75 4.76 4.65 -3.85
C TYR A 75 4.88 4.23 -5.31
N LEU A 76 4.85 5.17 -6.25
CA LEU A 76 5.01 4.88 -7.67
C LEU A 76 6.41 4.31 -7.97
N LEU A 77 7.47 4.94 -7.44
CA LEU A 77 8.84 4.48 -7.59
C LEU A 77 9.04 3.10 -6.92
N LEU A 78 8.51 2.92 -5.72
CA LEU A 78 8.59 1.64 -5.01
C LEU A 78 7.87 0.52 -5.77
N ALA A 79 6.72 0.81 -6.37
CA ALA A 79 6.01 -0.16 -7.21
C ALA A 79 6.81 -0.56 -8.46
N VAL A 80 7.62 0.35 -9.03
CA VAL A 80 8.56 0.02 -10.11
C VAL A 80 9.66 -0.93 -9.61
N VAL A 81 10.24 -0.68 -8.44
CA VAL A 81 11.20 -1.60 -7.82
C VAL A 81 10.58 -2.97 -7.60
N TYR A 82 9.36 -3.03 -7.06
CA TYR A 82 8.64 -4.30 -6.87
C TYR A 82 8.30 -5.01 -8.18
N ALA A 83 8.11 -4.30 -9.29
CA ALA A 83 7.95 -4.94 -10.60
C ALA A 83 9.23 -5.64 -11.08
N PHE A 84 10.41 -5.13 -10.72
CA PHE A 84 11.68 -5.84 -10.96
C PHE A 84 11.81 -7.08 -10.09
N VAL A 85 11.44 -6.97 -8.81
CA VAL A 85 11.37 -8.14 -7.90
C VAL A 85 10.41 -9.18 -8.49
N TYR A 86 9.19 -8.79 -8.85
CA TYR A 86 8.21 -9.66 -9.52
C TYR A 86 8.81 -10.35 -10.73
N ARG A 87 9.46 -9.60 -11.64
CA ARG A 87 10.10 -10.18 -12.83
C ARG A 87 11.14 -11.25 -12.46
N TRP A 88 11.89 -11.03 -11.38
CA TRP A 88 12.92 -11.96 -10.92
C TRP A 88 12.35 -13.25 -10.32
N ILE A 89 11.29 -13.14 -9.51
CA ILE A 89 10.67 -14.30 -8.84
C ILE A 89 9.55 -14.98 -9.64
N ALA A 90 9.01 -14.31 -10.67
CA ALA A 90 7.95 -14.83 -11.52
C ALA A 90 8.23 -16.20 -12.17
N PRO A 91 9.46 -16.58 -12.55
CA PRO A 91 9.73 -17.90 -13.11
C PRO A 91 9.41 -19.07 -12.19
N VAL A 92 9.54 -18.89 -10.87
CA VAL A 92 9.30 -19.93 -9.86
C VAL A 92 7.88 -19.90 -9.27
N MET A 93 7.09 -18.88 -9.63
CA MET A 93 5.70 -18.76 -9.17
C MET A 93 4.73 -19.46 -10.13
N PRO A 94 3.68 -20.12 -9.59
CA PRO A 94 2.57 -20.65 -10.39
C PRO A 94 2.04 -19.60 -11.36
N GLN A 95 1.68 -20.03 -12.57
CA GLN A 95 1.21 -19.12 -13.61
C GLN A 95 -0.23 -18.65 -13.33
N GLY A 96 -0.59 -17.51 -13.92
CA GLY A 96 -1.92 -16.92 -13.81
C GLY A 96 -1.97 -15.69 -12.90
N ILE A 97 -2.85 -14.74 -13.26
CA ILE A 97 -2.98 -13.44 -12.60
C ILE A 97 -3.30 -13.62 -11.11
N LYS A 98 -4.34 -14.38 -10.78
CA LYS A 98 -4.78 -14.59 -9.38
C LYS A 98 -3.67 -15.21 -8.53
N ALA A 99 -3.06 -16.28 -9.02
CA ALA A 99 -2.03 -17.02 -8.28
C ALA A 99 -0.80 -16.16 -7.95
N ARG A 100 -0.36 -15.32 -8.89
CA ARG A 100 0.79 -14.42 -8.71
C ARG A 100 0.42 -13.19 -7.90
N ALA A 101 -0.74 -12.59 -8.16
CA ALA A 101 -1.22 -11.43 -7.42
C ALA A 101 -1.33 -11.73 -5.93
N LEU A 102 -1.96 -12.84 -5.53
CA LEU A 102 -2.09 -13.19 -4.11
C LEU A 102 -0.74 -13.36 -3.40
N ARG A 103 0.24 -13.99 -4.05
CA ARG A 103 1.60 -14.17 -3.48
C ARG A 103 2.34 -12.85 -3.31
N ILE A 104 2.19 -11.95 -4.27
CA ILE A 104 2.79 -10.61 -4.22
C ILE A 104 2.08 -9.73 -3.20
N SER A 105 0.75 -9.82 -3.08
CA SER A 105 0.00 -9.15 -2.02
C SER A 105 0.51 -9.57 -0.65
N LEU A 106 0.72 -10.87 -0.42
CA LEU A 106 1.26 -11.37 0.84
C LEU A 106 2.63 -10.76 1.15
N PHE A 107 3.51 -10.67 0.15
CA PHE A 107 4.81 -10.01 0.31
C PHE A 107 4.68 -8.53 0.70
N PHE A 108 3.74 -7.81 0.09
CA PHE A 108 3.48 -6.40 0.46
C PHE A 108 2.93 -6.30 1.88
N ILE A 109 1.98 -7.17 2.25
CA ILE A 109 1.39 -7.21 3.60
C ILE A 109 2.46 -7.49 4.67
N THR A 110 3.42 -8.38 4.41
CA THR A 110 4.51 -8.63 5.37
C THR A 110 5.38 -7.41 5.62
N THR A 111 5.48 -6.48 4.67
CA THR A 111 6.22 -5.22 4.85
C THR A 111 5.52 -4.29 5.86
N PHE A 112 4.19 -4.32 5.92
CA PHE A 112 3.44 -3.60 6.96
C PHE A 112 3.59 -4.27 8.32
N LEU A 113 3.43 -5.59 8.38
CA LEU A 113 3.61 -6.34 9.63
C LEU A 113 5.01 -6.18 10.21
N PHE A 114 6.03 -6.00 9.37
CA PHE A 114 7.37 -5.69 9.82
C PHE A 114 7.40 -4.45 10.74
N TRP A 115 6.69 -3.37 10.39
CA TRP A 115 6.68 -2.17 11.23
C TRP A 115 6.02 -2.41 12.58
N GLU A 116 4.81 -2.98 12.59
CA GLU A 116 4.06 -3.28 13.84
C GLU A 116 4.81 -4.23 14.78
N LEU A 117 5.56 -5.19 14.23
CA LEU A 117 6.32 -6.17 15.02
C LEU A 117 7.68 -5.66 15.50
N ASN A 118 8.22 -4.61 14.89
CA ASN A 118 9.51 -4.01 15.29
C ASN A 118 9.36 -2.75 16.14
N THR A 119 8.14 -2.22 16.27
CA THR A 119 7.77 -1.26 17.32
C THR A 119 7.04 -1.98 18.46
N PRO A 120 6.86 -1.36 19.63
CA PRO A 120 5.88 -1.84 20.60
C PRO A 120 4.55 -2.11 19.88
N ILE A 121 4.00 -3.31 20.08
CA ILE A 121 2.71 -3.69 19.47
C ILE A 121 1.67 -2.65 19.88
N ASN A 122 0.97 -2.08 18.89
CA ASN A 122 0.03 -0.99 19.12
C ASN A 122 0.67 0.19 19.87
N LEU A 123 1.80 0.69 19.34
CA LEU A 123 2.60 1.79 19.91
C LEU A 123 1.75 3.00 20.33
N PHE A 124 0.72 3.31 19.55
CA PHE A 124 -0.17 4.43 19.81
C PHE A 124 -1.38 4.11 20.69
N SER A 125 -1.51 2.87 21.15
CA SER A 125 -2.63 2.40 21.97
C SER A 125 -3.99 2.69 21.31
N GLU A 126 -4.07 2.45 20.01
CA GLU A 126 -5.29 2.58 19.23
C GLU A 126 -6.35 1.58 19.70
N PRO A 127 -7.63 1.96 19.62
CA PRO A 127 -8.73 1.01 19.77
C PRO A 127 -8.62 -0.08 18.72
N PHE A 128 -8.69 -1.34 19.17
CA PHE A 128 -8.51 -2.51 18.31
C PHE A 128 -9.34 -2.50 17.01
N PRO A 129 -10.62 -2.07 16.99
CA PRO A 129 -11.38 -1.98 15.75
C PRO A 129 -10.79 -1.02 14.71
N LEU A 130 -10.16 0.08 15.15
CA LEU A 130 -9.54 1.05 14.25
C LEU A 130 -8.20 0.52 13.72
N ALA A 131 -7.38 -0.08 14.58
CA ALA A 131 -6.16 -0.75 14.15
C ALA A 131 -6.47 -1.86 13.11
N ALA A 132 -7.51 -2.67 13.35
CA ALA A 132 -7.94 -3.69 12.38
C ALA A 132 -8.40 -3.09 11.04
N LEU A 133 -9.04 -1.91 11.08
CA LEU A 133 -9.44 -1.18 9.88
C LEU A 133 -8.23 -0.69 9.08
N ASP A 134 -7.18 -0.21 9.75
CA ASP A 134 -5.93 0.20 9.11
C ASP A 134 -5.24 -0.97 8.40
N VAL A 135 -5.17 -2.13 9.05
CA VAL A 135 -4.66 -3.35 8.43
C VAL A 135 -5.49 -3.72 7.20
N LEU A 136 -6.83 -3.63 7.29
CA LEU A 136 -7.70 -3.91 6.14
C LEU A 136 -7.47 -2.93 4.98
N TYR A 137 -7.30 -1.64 5.25
CA TYR A 137 -6.98 -0.63 4.25
C TYR A 137 -5.65 -0.90 3.57
N PHE A 138 -4.64 -1.34 4.34
CA PHE A 138 -3.36 -1.75 3.78
C PHE A 138 -3.48 -3.00 2.90
N ILE A 139 -4.25 -4.01 3.33
CA ILE A 139 -4.53 -5.22 2.53
C ILE A 139 -5.19 -4.86 1.20
N ILE A 140 -6.15 -3.93 1.20
CA ILE A 140 -6.83 -3.47 -0.02
C ILE A 140 -5.83 -2.80 -0.97
N MET A 141 -4.99 -1.89 -0.47
CA MET A 141 -3.93 -1.24 -1.27
C MET A 141 -2.95 -2.26 -1.84
N ALA A 142 -2.47 -3.19 -1.02
CA ALA A 142 -1.53 -4.23 -1.42
C ALA A 142 -2.12 -5.11 -2.52
N CYS A 143 -3.39 -5.53 -2.35
CA CYS A 143 -4.11 -6.29 -3.36
C CYS A 143 -4.28 -5.50 -4.67
N ALA A 144 -4.72 -4.24 -4.61
CA ALA A 144 -4.89 -3.41 -5.79
C ALA A 144 -3.58 -3.30 -6.60
N GLY A 145 -2.48 -3.00 -5.93
CA GLY A 145 -1.15 -2.93 -6.55
C GLY A 145 -0.71 -4.25 -7.17
N ALA A 146 -0.83 -5.35 -6.42
CA ALA A 146 -0.39 -6.67 -6.85
C ALA A 146 -1.20 -7.22 -8.03
N PHE A 147 -2.53 -7.06 -8.01
CA PHE A 147 -3.40 -7.47 -9.11
C PHE A 147 -3.14 -6.66 -10.38
N ALA A 148 -2.98 -5.34 -10.25
CA ALA A 148 -2.66 -4.48 -11.39
C ALA A 148 -1.30 -4.84 -12.02
N MET A 149 -0.29 -5.13 -11.19
CA MET A 149 1.03 -5.59 -11.63
C MET A 149 0.95 -6.95 -12.35
N ALA A 150 0.32 -7.95 -11.72
CA ALA A 150 0.19 -9.28 -12.30
C ALA A 150 -0.60 -9.23 -13.62
N TRP A 151 -1.67 -8.44 -13.69
CA TRP A 151 -2.41 -8.24 -14.93
C TRP A 151 -1.52 -7.64 -16.03
N ALA A 152 -0.72 -6.61 -15.74
CA ALA A 152 0.18 -6.00 -16.73
C ALA A 152 1.23 -7.00 -17.28
N PHE A 153 1.72 -7.89 -16.43
CA PHE A 153 2.68 -8.95 -16.82
C PHE A 153 2.03 -10.15 -17.53
N GLU A 154 0.78 -10.50 -17.25
CA GLU A 154 0.18 -11.72 -17.80
C GLU A 154 -0.82 -11.47 -18.95
N ARG A 155 -1.36 -10.26 -19.14
CA ARG A 155 -2.42 -9.97 -20.15
C ARG A 155 -2.12 -10.30 -21.62
N ARG A 156 -0.86 -10.55 -21.97
CA ARG A 156 -0.42 -10.92 -23.35
C ARG A 156 0.13 -12.36 -23.43
N ARG A 157 -0.13 -13.19 -22.43
CA ARG A 157 0.42 -14.54 -22.32
C ARG A 157 -0.55 -15.64 -22.80
N LYS A 158 -1.53 -15.27 -23.64
CA LYS A 158 -2.33 -16.22 -24.42
C LYS A 158 -1.51 -16.68 -25.62
#